data_AF-A0A5N5DUI1-F1
#
_entry.id   AF-A0A5N5DUI1-F1
#
_cell.length_a   1.000
_cell.length_b   1.000
_cell.length_c   1.000
_cell.angle_alpha   90.00
_cell.angle_beta   90.00
_cell.angle_gamma   90.00
#
_symmetry.space_group_name_H-M   'P 1'
#
loop_
_entity.id
_entity.type
_entity.pdbx_description
1 polymer ?
#
loop_
_entity_poly.entity_id
_entity_poly.type
_entity_poly.pdbx_seq_one_letter_code
_entity_poly.pdbx_strand_id
1 'polypeptide(L)'
;MGFWEYLSWQKPQPALGAGSNQQHSLSVMKTLYAALPLRILTHNIRYATTSPFEGEELWPVRAPRLLNELRFHTIYNQEAFIGLQEVLHNQLTDIMTGLNGAASSGGDYIQVDPTPQPDAAEWAYLGVGRDDGKEAGEYSPILYRPAVWDVEDYQYFWLSETPNVPSLGWDASSIRIVTIGRFRHRDSSKRVLMLNTHLDDAGSVSRQKSAELITNYINDYLSKYANGTTLPVILTGDFNSEPTGEAYQYFSNPPSVVRDIRDSVPEELWYGNNLTFTGFSSADGPSKRIDFIFAGPWKNSTSAVTAYRGYAVLANKFDDGVYISDHRAVVGDLEV
;
A
#
# COMPACT_ATOMS: atom_id res chain seq x y z
N MET A 1 13.74 -4.61 65.15
CA MET A 1 13.42 -3.50 64.23
C MET A 1 13.02 -4.14 62.91
N GLY A 2 11.83 -4.08 62.35
CA GLY A 2 10.49 -3.60 62.71
C GLY A 2 9.58 -4.20 61.61
N PHE A 3 8.65 -5.07 62.00
CA PHE A 3 7.19 -4.96 61.78
C PHE A 3 6.73 -4.54 60.37
N TRP A 4 6.04 -5.48 59.72
CA TRP A 4 5.18 -5.28 58.56
C TRP A 4 3.89 -4.57 58.99
N GLU A 5 3.55 -3.44 58.38
CA GLU A 5 2.23 -2.81 58.52
C GLU A 5 1.39 -3.04 57.26
N TYR A 6 0.22 -3.65 57.47
CA TYR A 6 -0.85 -3.81 56.50
C TYR A 6 -1.54 -2.46 56.26
N LEU A 7 -1.55 -1.97 55.02
CA LEU A 7 -2.44 -0.89 54.59
C LEU A 7 -3.81 -1.47 54.22
N SER A 8 -4.82 -1.08 54.99
CA SER A 8 -6.23 -1.40 54.75
C SER A 8 -6.78 -0.64 53.54
N TRP A 9 -7.29 -1.36 52.54
CA TRP A 9 -8.09 -0.78 51.46
C TRP A 9 -9.53 -0.52 51.93
N GLN A 10 -9.94 0.75 51.99
CA GLN A 10 -11.34 1.13 52.13
C GLN A 10 -12.06 1.01 50.77
N LYS A 11 -13.24 0.37 50.75
CA LYS A 11 -14.12 0.34 49.57
C LYS A 11 -14.75 1.72 49.34
N PRO A 12 -14.79 2.25 48.10
CA PRO A 12 -15.62 3.40 47.80
C PRO A 12 -17.12 3.00 47.77
N GLN A 13 -17.96 3.85 48.38
CA GLN A 13 -19.41 3.82 48.22
C GLN A 13 -19.81 4.25 46.79
N PRO A 14 -20.87 3.70 46.18
CA PRO A 14 -21.29 4.08 44.84
C PRO A 14 -22.00 5.45 44.89
N ALA A 15 -21.46 6.43 44.18
CA ALA A 15 -22.20 7.65 43.84
C ALA A 15 -23.21 7.32 42.74
N LEU A 16 -24.50 7.40 43.06
CA LEU A 16 -25.60 7.44 42.10
C LEU A 16 -25.61 8.82 41.43
N GLY A 17 -25.55 8.87 40.08
CA GLY A 17 -25.96 10.06 39.34
C GLY A 17 -25.25 10.31 38.01
N ALA A 18 -25.99 10.08 36.91
CA ALA A 18 -25.92 10.80 35.64
C ALA A 18 -24.53 11.04 34.99
N GLY A 19 -23.85 9.98 34.54
CA GLY A 19 -22.58 10.10 33.79
C GLY A 19 -22.49 9.36 32.45
N SER A 20 -23.36 8.39 32.18
CA SER A 20 -23.17 7.43 31.08
C SER A 20 -23.39 8.04 29.68
N ASN A 21 -24.40 8.91 29.51
CA ASN A 21 -24.74 9.43 28.18
C ASN A 21 -23.76 10.49 27.67
N GLN A 22 -23.18 11.32 28.54
CA GLN A 22 -22.18 12.32 28.14
C GLN A 22 -20.81 11.69 27.85
N GLN A 23 -20.38 10.70 28.65
CA GLN A 23 -19.13 9.98 28.39
C GLN A 23 -19.20 9.13 27.12
N HIS A 24 -20.32 8.44 26.86
CA HIS A 24 -20.53 7.75 25.59
C HIS A 24 -20.59 8.73 24.40
N SER A 25 -21.28 9.86 24.53
CA SER A 25 -21.32 10.88 23.47
C SER A 25 -19.94 11.46 23.19
N LEU A 26 -19.12 11.72 24.21
CA LEU A 26 -17.76 12.23 24.07
C LEU A 26 -16.79 11.18 23.52
N SER A 27 -16.90 9.90 23.93
CA SER A 27 -16.07 8.83 23.38
C SER A 27 -16.39 8.57 21.90
N VAL A 28 -17.67 8.55 21.54
CA VAL A 28 -18.13 8.42 20.15
C VAL A 28 -17.69 9.63 19.31
N MET A 29 -17.76 10.86 19.85
CA MET A 29 -17.23 12.04 19.14
C MET A 29 -15.70 11.98 19.00
N LYS A 30 -14.96 11.52 20.01
CA LYS A 30 -13.48 11.42 19.93
C LYS A 30 -13.04 10.42 18.85
N THR A 31 -13.78 9.33 18.66
CA THR A 31 -13.55 8.34 17.60
C THR A 31 -13.87 8.88 16.20
N LEU A 32 -14.91 9.71 16.04
CA LEU A 32 -15.28 10.31 14.76
C LEU A 32 -14.28 11.35 14.24
N TYR A 33 -13.49 11.97 15.13
CA TYR A 33 -12.49 13.00 14.79
C TYR A 33 -11.03 12.55 14.94
N ALA A 34 -10.77 11.31 15.37
CA ALA A 34 -9.42 10.79 15.48
C ALA A 34 -8.80 10.58 14.09
N ALA A 35 -7.52 10.97 13.93
CA ALA A 35 -6.71 10.61 12.77
C ALA A 35 -6.74 9.09 12.55
N LEU A 36 -6.90 8.66 11.29
CA LEU A 36 -6.82 7.25 10.92
C LEU A 36 -5.40 6.97 10.43
N PRO A 37 -4.59 6.21 11.19
CA PRO A 37 -3.27 5.81 10.73
C PRO A 37 -3.39 4.83 9.58
N LEU A 38 -2.57 5.04 8.55
CA LEU A 38 -2.46 4.19 7.37
C LEU A 38 -1.00 3.83 7.15
N ARG A 39 -0.74 2.54 6.96
CA ARG A 39 0.53 2.04 6.42
C ARG A 39 0.34 1.64 4.97
N ILE A 40 1.16 2.19 4.09
CA ILE A 40 1.12 1.93 2.66
C ILE A 40 2.41 1.23 2.28
N LEU A 41 2.30 0.07 1.63
CA LEU A 41 3.41 -0.67 1.06
C LEU A 41 3.28 -0.67 -0.46
N THR A 42 4.36 -0.39 -1.20
CA THR A 42 4.45 -0.65 -2.64
C THR A 42 5.66 -1.50 -2.94
N HIS A 43 5.49 -2.54 -3.75
CA HIS A 43 6.58 -3.45 -4.08
C HIS A 43 6.39 -4.10 -5.46
N ASN A 44 7.30 -3.81 -6.40
CA ASN A 44 7.46 -4.62 -7.60
C ASN A 44 8.11 -5.93 -7.17
N ILE A 45 7.41 -7.05 -7.32
CA ILE A 45 7.84 -8.34 -6.76
C ILE A 45 8.64 -9.20 -7.74
N ARG A 46 8.89 -8.68 -8.95
CA ARG A 46 9.46 -9.40 -10.09
C ARG A 46 8.61 -10.61 -10.52
N TYR A 47 8.20 -10.65 -11.79
CA TYR A 47 7.42 -11.79 -12.28
C TYR A 47 8.16 -13.13 -12.11
N ALA A 48 7.41 -14.23 -12.01
CA ALA A 48 7.95 -15.57 -11.86
C ALA A 48 8.57 -16.07 -13.18
N THR A 49 9.81 -15.67 -13.47
CA THR A 49 10.56 -16.15 -14.63
C THR A 49 10.86 -17.64 -14.55
N THR A 50 10.91 -18.32 -15.70
CA THR A 50 11.43 -19.69 -15.85
C THR A 50 12.89 -19.72 -16.28
N SER A 51 13.48 -18.57 -16.60
CA SER A 51 14.83 -18.42 -17.13
C SER A 51 15.55 -17.33 -16.33
N PRO A 52 15.91 -17.59 -15.06
CA PRO A 52 16.58 -16.61 -14.22
C PRO A 52 17.97 -16.29 -14.77
N PHE A 53 18.45 -15.09 -14.46
CA PHE A 53 19.85 -14.71 -14.67
C PHE A 53 20.62 -14.69 -13.35
N GLU A 54 21.92 -14.38 -13.41
CA GLU A 54 22.78 -14.35 -12.22
C GLU A 54 22.22 -13.41 -11.13
N GLY A 55 22.05 -13.93 -9.91
CA GLY A 55 21.47 -13.20 -8.77
C GLY A 55 19.95 -13.29 -8.66
N GLU A 56 19.24 -13.67 -9.73
CA GLU A 56 17.79 -13.88 -9.71
C GLU A 56 17.46 -15.31 -9.28
N GLU A 57 16.80 -15.44 -8.13
CA GLU A 57 16.25 -16.72 -7.69
C GLU A 57 14.84 -16.96 -8.22
N LEU A 58 14.47 -18.23 -8.40
CA LEU A 58 13.13 -18.60 -8.84
C LEU A 58 12.07 -18.22 -7.80
N TRP A 59 10.84 -17.97 -8.27
CA TRP A 59 9.72 -17.58 -7.42
C TRP A 59 9.53 -18.46 -6.16
N PRO A 60 9.61 -19.82 -6.21
CA PRO A 60 9.47 -20.64 -5.00
C PRO A 60 10.50 -20.37 -3.90
N VAL A 61 11.68 -19.83 -4.26
CA VAL A 61 12.72 -19.42 -3.31
C VAL A 61 12.42 -18.02 -2.75
N ARG A 62 11.92 -17.12 -3.59
CA ARG A 62 11.62 -15.72 -3.23
C ARG A 62 10.30 -15.56 -2.45
N ALA A 63 9.26 -16.33 -2.80
CA ALA A 63 7.90 -16.16 -2.28
C ALA A 63 7.78 -16.25 -0.75
N PRO A 64 8.40 -17.22 -0.05
CA PRO A 64 8.31 -17.28 1.42
C PRO A 64 8.92 -16.04 2.11
N ARG A 65 9.97 -15.47 1.53
CA ARG A 65 10.63 -14.27 2.06
C ARG A 65 9.78 -13.03 1.82
N LEU A 66 9.20 -12.89 0.63
CA LEU A 66 8.23 -11.84 0.33
C LEU A 66 7.05 -11.90 1.31
N LEU A 67 6.45 -13.08 1.50
CA LEU A 67 5.33 -13.27 2.43
C LEU A 67 5.69 -12.85 3.87
N ASN A 68 6.90 -13.15 4.33
CA ASN A 68 7.37 -12.74 5.65
C ASN A 68 7.55 -11.21 5.75
N GLU A 69 8.06 -10.56 4.70
CA GLU A 69 8.13 -9.09 4.63
C GLU A 69 6.73 -8.48 4.73
N LEU A 70 5.80 -8.91 3.86
CA LEU A 70 4.42 -8.40 3.85
C LEU A 70 3.76 -8.57 5.23
N ARG A 71 3.88 -9.74 5.85
CA ARG A 71 3.33 -10.01 7.20
C ARG A 71 3.98 -9.13 8.27
N PHE A 72 5.31 -9.06 8.31
CA PHE A 72 6.04 -8.30 9.32
C PHE A 72 5.64 -6.82 9.31
N HIS A 73 5.48 -6.24 8.12
CA HIS A 73 5.12 -4.84 7.98
C HIS A 73 3.64 -4.55 8.27
N THR A 74 2.75 -5.55 8.24
CA THR A 74 1.30 -5.34 8.29
C THR A 74 0.58 -5.98 9.47
N ILE A 75 1.19 -6.89 10.23
CA ILE A 75 0.53 -7.62 11.33
C ILE A 75 -0.06 -6.69 12.41
N TYR A 76 0.62 -5.58 12.71
CA TYR A 76 0.17 -4.55 13.67
C TYR A 76 -0.40 -3.30 12.99
N ASN A 77 -0.62 -3.32 11.69
CA ASN A 77 -1.17 -2.22 10.90
C ASN A 77 -2.37 -2.75 10.11
N GLN A 78 -3.51 -2.87 10.78
CA GLN A 78 -4.71 -3.52 10.23
C GLN A 78 -5.28 -2.73 9.05
N GLU A 79 -5.11 -1.41 9.08
CA GLU A 79 -5.50 -0.43 8.07
C GLU A 79 -4.60 -0.41 6.83
N ALA A 80 -3.59 -1.29 6.76
CA ALA A 80 -2.60 -1.27 5.70
C ALA A 80 -3.17 -1.58 4.30
N PHE A 81 -2.61 -0.92 3.29
CA PHE A 81 -2.75 -1.27 1.88
C PHE A 81 -1.42 -1.73 1.31
N ILE A 82 -1.46 -2.74 0.43
CA ILE A 82 -0.28 -3.22 -0.30
C ILE A 82 -0.56 -3.10 -1.80
N GLY A 83 0.25 -2.30 -2.51
CA GLY A 83 0.29 -2.25 -3.96
C GLY A 83 1.45 -3.10 -4.50
N LEU A 84 1.17 -4.05 -5.40
CA LEU A 84 2.21 -4.89 -6.00
C LEU A 84 2.30 -4.68 -7.52
N GLN A 85 3.44 -4.98 -8.11
CA GLN A 85 3.65 -4.91 -9.57
C GLN A 85 4.34 -6.19 -10.06
N GLU A 86 4.20 -6.48 -11.36
CA GLU A 86 4.71 -7.70 -12.02
C GLU A 86 4.12 -9.02 -11.48
N VAL A 87 2.94 -8.97 -10.86
CA VAL A 87 2.35 -10.16 -10.24
C VAL A 87 1.66 -11.00 -11.32
N LEU A 88 2.19 -12.18 -11.64
CA LEU A 88 1.45 -13.16 -12.45
C LEU A 88 0.34 -13.84 -11.64
N HIS A 89 -0.68 -14.40 -12.31
CA HIS A 89 -1.83 -15.02 -11.63
C HIS A 89 -1.45 -16.11 -10.60
N ASN A 90 -0.45 -16.93 -10.92
CA ASN A 90 0.08 -17.94 -9.99
C ASN A 90 0.75 -17.29 -8.76
N GLN A 91 1.55 -16.23 -8.95
CA GLN A 91 2.15 -15.49 -7.84
C GLN A 91 1.09 -14.83 -6.96
N LEU A 92 0.03 -14.28 -7.57
CA LEU A 92 -1.10 -13.72 -6.85
C LEU A 92 -1.79 -14.80 -6.01
N THR A 93 -2.03 -15.98 -6.58
CA THR A 93 -2.62 -17.12 -5.85
C THR A 93 -1.73 -17.55 -4.68
N ASP A 94 -0.41 -17.64 -4.87
CA ASP A 94 0.54 -17.97 -3.81
C ASP A 94 0.55 -16.92 -2.69
N ILE A 95 0.51 -15.63 -3.05
CA ILE A 95 0.47 -14.52 -2.09
C ILE A 95 -0.84 -14.55 -1.30
N MET A 96 -1.99 -14.69 -1.97
CA MET A 96 -3.28 -14.71 -1.29
C MET A 96 -3.42 -15.96 -0.42
N THR A 97 -2.93 -17.11 -0.85
CA THR A 97 -2.91 -18.34 -0.04
C THR A 97 -1.99 -18.17 1.16
N GLY A 98 -0.80 -17.60 0.95
CA GLY A 98 0.18 -17.36 2.00
C GLY A 98 -0.30 -16.33 3.02
N LEU A 99 -0.89 -15.21 2.61
CA LEU A 99 -1.39 -14.22 3.58
C LEU A 99 -2.64 -14.70 4.32
N ASN A 100 -3.43 -15.60 3.74
CA ASN A 100 -4.65 -16.14 4.35
C ASN A 100 -4.48 -17.52 5.06
N GLY A 101 -3.33 -18.20 4.90
CA GLY A 101 -2.99 -19.46 5.58
C GLY A 101 -1.71 -19.31 6.40
N ALA A 102 -1.59 -19.69 7.67
CA ALA A 102 -2.47 -20.48 8.53
C ALA A 102 -2.42 -19.96 9.98
N ALA A 103 -3.60 -19.71 10.56
CA ALA A 103 -3.88 -20.24 11.89
C ALA A 103 -4.00 -21.77 11.74
N SER A 104 -3.24 -22.54 12.53
CA SER A 104 -3.10 -24.02 12.59
C SER A 104 -2.35 -24.69 11.41
N SER A 105 -1.17 -25.31 11.56
CA SER A 105 -0.84 -26.38 12.51
C SER A 105 0.68 -26.66 12.56
N GLY A 106 1.27 -26.81 13.75
CA GLY A 106 2.53 -27.55 13.97
C GLY A 106 3.77 -26.73 14.32
N GLY A 107 3.97 -26.44 15.62
CA GLY A 107 5.24 -25.94 16.16
C GLY A 107 5.04 -25.30 17.53
N ASP A 108 5.63 -25.90 18.57
CA ASP A 108 5.57 -25.48 19.97
C ASP A 108 6.17 -24.09 20.24
N TYR A 109 5.52 -22.98 19.85
CA TYR A 109 5.83 -21.66 20.38
C TYR A 109 4.57 -20.77 20.48
N ILE A 110 4.30 -20.35 21.72
CA ILE A 110 3.37 -19.34 22.26
C ILE A 110 2.26 -18.84 21.32
N GLN A 111 1.05 -19.36 21.58
CA GLN A 111 -0.20 -18.69 21.20
C GLN A 111 -0.37 -17.42 22.05
N VAL A 112 -0.32 -16.26 21.40
CA VAL A 112 -1.01 -15.06 21.88
C VAL A 112 -2.31 -15.00 21.09
N ASP A 113 -3.42 -15.09 21.83
CA ASP A 113 -4.81 -15.23 21.38
C ASP A 113 -5.12 -14.73 19.96
N PRO A 114 -5.28 -15.65 18.98
CA PRO A 114 -5.86 -15.35 17.70
C PRO A 114 -7.27 -15.92 17.70
N THR A 115 -8.30 -15.09 17.87
CA THR A 115 -9.62 -15.41 17.31
C THR A 115 -9.79 -14.72 15.94
N PRO A 116 -9.26 -15.28 14.84
CA PRO A 116 -9.83 -15.06 13.52
C PRO A 116 -11.20 -15.75 13.48
N GLN A 117 -12.19 -15.03 12.95
CA GLN A 117 -13.47 -15.63 12.54
C GLN A 117 -13.17 -16.74 11.51
N PRO A 118 -13.65 -17.98 11.71
CA PRO A 118 -13.16 -19.17 11.02
C PRO A 118 -13.55 -19.32 9.53
N ASP A 119 -14.11 -18.29 8.89
CA ASP A 119 -14.77 -18.40 7.59
C ASP A 119 -14.51 -17.23 6.63
N ALA A 120 -13.64 -16.27 6.96
CA ALA A 120 -13.26 -15.19 6.05
C ALA A 120 -11.74 -15.05 5.90
N ALA A 121 -11.27 -14.96 4.65
CA ALA A 121 -9.90 -14.57 4.33
C ALA A 121 -9.57 -13.22 4.98
N GLU A 122 -8.44 -13.12 5.69
CA GLU A 122 -7.95 -11.86 6.29
C GLU A 122 -7.67 -10.81 5.22
N TRP A 123 -7.16 -11.24 4.06
CA TRP A 123 -6.77 -10.41 2.93
C TRP A 123 -7.61 -10.71 1.70
N ALA A 124 -8.04 -9.65 1.03
CA ALA A 124 -8.63 -9.65 -0.30
C ALA A 124 -7.82 -8.74 -1.24
N TYR A 125 -8.10 -8.78 -2.54
CA TYR A 125 -7.45 -7.91 -3.52
C TYR A 125 -8.44 -7.31 -4.52
N LEU A 126 -8.05 -6.19 -5.12
CA LEU A 126 -8.59 -5.65 -6.36
C LEU A 126 -7.53 -5.73 -7.46
N GLY A 127 -7.96 -5.94 -8.71
CA GLY A 127 -7.08 -5.94 -9.89
C GLY A 127 -7.27 -7.15 -10.78
N VAL A 128 -6.86 -7.01 -12.05
CA VAL A 128 -6.95 -8.05 -13.08
C VAL A 128 -5.65 -8.11 -13.88
N GLY A 129 -5.44 -9.22 -14.60
CA GLY A 129 -4.33 -9.38 -15.53
C GLY A 129 -4.43 -8.38 -16.70
N ARG A 130 -3.30 -7.75 -17.04
CA ARG A 130 -3.27 -6.66 -18.02
C ARG A 130 -3.50 -7.10 -19.46
N ASP A 131 -3.35 -8.38 -19.80
CA ASP A 131 -3.42 -8.81 -21.21
C ASP A 131 -4.87 -9.05 -21.66
N ASP A 132 -5.77 -9.42 -20.75
CA ASP A 132 -7.15 -9.78 -21.08
C ASP A 132 -8.23 -9.19 -20.15
N GLY A 133 -7.82 -8.48 -19.10
CA GLY A 133 -8.75 -7.96 -18.09
C GLY A 133 -9.30 -9.04 -17.16
N LYS A 134 -8.65 -10.19 -17.08
CA LYS A 134 -9.01 -11.33 -16.23
C LYS A 134 -7.77 -11.88 -15.52
N GLU A 135 -7.12 -12.90 -16.09
CA GLU A 135 -6.02 -13.65 -15.48
C GLU A 135 -4.75 -13.66 -16.32
N ALA A 136 -4.80 -13.21 -17.57
CA ALA A 136 -3.64 -13.20 -18.45
C ALA A 136 -2.79 -11.94 -18.22
N GLY A 137 -1.47 -12.14 -18.20
CA GLY A 137 -0.49 -11.08 -18.01
C GLY A 137 -0.28 -10.71 -16.54
N GLU A 138 0.62 -9.75 -16.34
CA GLU A 138 0.91 -9.20 -15.01
C GLU A 138 -0.26 -8.37 -14.48
N TYR A 139 -0.43 -8.38 -13.16
CA TYR A 139 -1.38 -7.56 -12.43
C TYR A 139 -0.68 -6.35 -11.79
N SER A 140 -1.48 -5.31 -11.50
CA SER A 140 -1.16 -4.22 -10.57
C SER A 140 -2.14 -4.25 -9.39
N PRO A 141 -2.13 -5.27 -8.51
CA PRO A 141 -3.21 -5.47 -7.55
C PRO A 141 -3.10 -4.51 -6.35
N ILE A 142 -4.24 -4.24 -5.69
CA ILE A 142 -4.32 -3.60 -4.39
C ILE A 142 -4.82 -4.63 -3.39
N LEU A 143 -4.00 -5.00 -2.42
CA LEU A 143 -4.36 -5.89 -1.33
C LEU A 143 -4.83 -5.07 -0.12
N TYR A 144 -5.90 -5.55 0.53
CA TYR A 144 -6.55 -4.91 1.66
C TYR A 144 -7.23 -5.94 2.56
N ARG A 145 -7.60 -5.54 3.78
CA ARG A 145 -8.36 -6.39 4.71
C ARG A 145 -9.86 -6.08 4.68
N PRO A 146 -10.73 -6.99 4.21
CA PRO A 146 -12.18 -6.76 4.18
C PRO A 146 -12.80 -6.66 5.57
N ALA A 147 -12.12 -7.13 6.63
CA ALA A 147 -12.55 -6.90 8.01
C ALA A 147 -12.45 -5.43 8.44
N VAL A 148 -11.58 -4.64 7.79
CA VAL A 148 -11.25 -3.25 8.11
C VAL A 148 -11.85 -2.26 7.11
N TRP A 149 -11.93 -2.67 5.84
CA TRP A 149 -12.32 -1.81 4.73
C TRP A 149 -13.49 -2.38 3.94
N ASP A 150 -14.50 -1.54 3.71
CA ASP A 150 -15.51 -1.78 2.67
C ASP A 150 -15.05 -1.15 1.35
N VAL A 151 -15.19 -1.88 0.24
CA VAL A 151 -14.99 -1.33 -1.10
C VAL A 151 -16.30 -0.68 -1.55
N GLU A 152 -16.32 0.65 -1.68
CA GLU A 152 -17.53 1.40 -2.08
C GLU A 152 -17.59 1.64 -3.60
N ASP A 153 -16.45 1.69 -4.28
CA ASP A 153 -16.34 1.82 -5.74
C ASP A 153 -14.96 1.32 -6.18
N TYR A 154 -14.84 0.71 -7.35
CA TYR A 154 -13.56 0.29 -7.91
C TYR A 154 -13.64 0.17 -9.43
N GLN A 155 -12.49 0.31 -10.07
CA GLN A 155 -12.34 -0.02 -11.49
C GLN A 155 -10.86 -0.30 -11.80
N TYR A 156 -10.62 -0.73 -13.03
CA TYR A 156 -9.31 -0.83 -13.63
C TYR A 156 -9.40 -0.32 -15.06
N PHE A 157 -8.30 0.21 -15.57
CA PHE A 157 -8.24 0.73 -16.93
C PHE A 157 -6.82 0.62 -17.49
N TRP A 158 -6.74 0.50 -18.82
CA TRP A 158 -5.49 0.42 -19.56
C TRP A 158 -4.92 1.80 -19.80
N LEU A 159 -3.60 1.89 -19.74
CA LEU A 159 -2.85 3.12 -19.96
C LEU A 159 -2.60 3.31 -21.46
N SER A 160 -3.67 3.69 -22.17
CA SER A 160 -3.67 3.87 -23.62
C SER A 160 -4.76 4.85 -24.07
N GLU A 161 -4.83 5.09 -25.38
CA GLU A 161 -5.91 5.83 -26.02
C GLU A 161 -7.28 5.15 -25.90
N THR A 162 -7.34 3.87 -25.51
CA THR A 162 -8.57 3.09 -25.35
C THR A 162 -8.64 2.43 -23.97
N PRO A 163 -8.79 3.22 -22.88
CA PRO A 163 -8.57 2.75 -21.50
C PRO A 163 -9.51 1.65 -21.01
N ASN A 164 -10.59 1.39 -21.73
CA ASN A 164 -11.64 0.44 -21.40
C ASN A 164 -11.44 -0.94 -22.04
N VAL A 165 -10.37 -1.16 -22.81
CA VAL A 165 -10.01 -2.46 -23.40
C VAL A 165 -8.49 -2.69 -23.33
N PRO A 166 -8.01 -3.96 -23.25
CA PRO A 166 -6.58 -4.25 -23.31
C PRO A 166 -5.93 -3.73 -24.59
N SER A 167 -4.95 -2.82 -24.45
CA SER A 167 -4.20 -2.27 -25.58
C SER A 167 -2.88 -1.63 -25.16
N LEU A 168 -1.94 -1.56 -26.11
CA LEU A 168 -0.75 -0.74 -26.01
C LEU A 168 -1.13 0.74 -26.09
N GLY A 169 -0.46 1.58 -25.30
CA GLY A 169 -0.64 3.03 -25.32
C GLY A 169 0.55 3.76 -25.90
N TRP A 170 0.32 4.64 -26.88
CA TRP A 170 1.36 5.48 -27.48
C TRP A 170 2.62 4.71 -27.93
N ASP A 171 3.78 5.01 -27.35
CA ASP A 171 5.08 4.39 -27.61
C ASP A 171 5.44 3.29 -26.59
N ALA A 172 4.45 2.77 -25.85
CA ALA A 172 4.67 1.70 -24.89
C ALA A 172 5.17 0.42 -25.56
N SER A 173 6.06 -0.29 -24.88
CA SER A 173 6.49 -1.63 -25.29
C SER A 173 5.57 -2.73 -24.76
N SER A 174 4.83 -2.46 -23.69
CA SER A 174 3.95 -3.43 -23.03
C SER A 174 2.58 -2.84 -22.72
N ILE A 175 1.56 -3.69 -22.66
CA ILE A 175 0.23 -3.29 -22.19
C ILE A 175 0.36 -2.95 -20.70
N ARG A 176 -0.15 -1.78 -20.26
CA ARG A 176 -0.06 -1.34 -18.86
C ARG A 176 -1.45 -1.03 -18.30
N ILE A 177 -1.62 -1.23 -16.99
CA ILE A 177 -2.92 -1.17 -16.30
C ILE A 177 -2.79 -0.45 -14.95
N VAL A 178 -3.86 0.25 -14.57
CA VAL A 178 -4.07 0.84 -13.24
C VAL A 178 -5.23 0.14 -12.56
N THR A 179 -5.08 -0.17 -11.27
CA THR A 179 -6.20 -0.54 -10.39
C THR A 179 -6.52 0.62 -9.47
N ILE A 180 -7.80 0.94 -9.29
CA ILE A 180 -8.28 1.98 -8.38
C ILE A 180 -9.42 1.47 -7.52
N GLY A 181 -9.38 1.76 -6.22
CA GLY A 181 -10.44 1.42 -5.28
C GLY A 181 -10.71 2.57 -4.32
N ARG A 182 -11.99 2.85 -4.09
CA ARG A 182 -12.46 3.74 -3.04
C ARG A 182 -12.91 2.90 -1.85
N PHE A 183 -12.20 3.05 -0.75
CA PHE A 183 -12.36 2.26 0.46
C PHE A 183 -12.98 3.10 1.56
N ARG A 184 -13.90 2.52 2.33
CA ARG A 184 -14.43 3.08 3.57
C ARG A 184 -13.95 2.27 4.75
N HIS A 185 -13.26 2.94 5.68
CA HIS A 185 -12.87 2.34 6.94
C HIS A 185 -14.13 2.04 7.76
N ARG A 186 -14.29 0.81 8.23
CA ARG A 186 -15.55 0.35 8.85
C ARG A 186 -15.88 1.09 10.14
N ASP A 187 -14.88 1.30 11.00
CA ASP A 187 -15.10 1.86 12.33
C ASP A 187 -15.25 3.39 12.30
N SER A 188 -14.35 4.09 11.60
CA SER A 188 -14.36 5.55 11.56
C SER A 188 -15.22 6.13 10.43
N SER A 189 -15.65 5.30 9.48
CA SER A 189 -16.30 5.72 8.24
C SER A 189 -15.50 6.72 7.38
N LYS A 190 -14.21 6.92 7.66
CA LYS A 190 -13.32 7.69 6.78
C LYS A 190 -13.13 6.95 5.46
N ARG A 191 -12.85 7.70 4.40
CA ARG A 191 -12.64 7.14 3.06
C ARG A 191 -11.25 7.45 2.55
N VAL A 192 -10.74 6.56 1.71
CA VAL A 192 -9.46 6.69 1.01
C VAL A 192 -9.65 6.21 -0.42
N LEU A 193 -9.03 6.89 -1.37
CA LEU A 193 -8.88 6.45 -2.75
C LEU A 193 -7.46 5.88 -2.90
N MET A 194 -7.35 4.57 -3.10
CA MET A 194 -6.08 3.88 -3.31
C MET A 194 -5.96 3.49 -4.77
N LEU A 195 -4.81 3.79 -5.38
CA LEU A 195 -4.45 3.44 -6.74
C LEU A 195 -3.14 2.68 -6.73
N ASN A 196 -2.99 1.72 -7.65
CA ASN A 196 -1.74 1.04 -7.89
C ASN A 196 -1.51 0.84 -9.39
N THR A 197 -0.28 1.03 -9.85
CA THR A 197 0.08 0.94 -11.28
C THR A 197 1.50 0.44 -11.51
N HIS A 198 1.80 0.07 -12.75
CA HIS A 198 3.14 -0.17 -13.27
C HIS A 198 3.23 0.52 -14.64
N LEU A 199 4.01 1.59 -14.74
CA LEU A 199 4.17 2.34 -16.00
C LEU A 199 5.17 1.68 -16.95
N ASP A 200 5.12 2.08 -18.23
CA ASP A 200 5.99 1.49 -19.26
C ASP A 200 7.47 1.84 -19.05
N ASP A 201 8.34 0.85 -19.20
CA ASP A 201 9.79 0.98 -19.05
C ASP A 201 10.45 1.65 -20.26
N ALA A 202 9.89 1.48 -21.47
CA ALA A 202 10.48 1.97 -22.71
C ALA A 202 9.91 3.33 -23.16
N GLY A 203 8.58 3.45 -23.20
CA GLY A 203 7.86 4.57 -23.81
C GLY A 203 7.78 5.79 -22.91
N SER A 204 8.62 6.80 -23.15
CA SER A 204 8.58 8.08 -22.42
C SER A 204 7.27 8.84 -22.69
N VAL A 205 6.75 8.82 -23.92
CA VAL A 205 5.46 9.45 -24.24
C VAL A 205 4.34 8.74 -23.49
N SER A 206 4.37 7.42 -23.46
CA SER A 206 3.41 6.58 -22.75
C SER A 206 3.43 6.85 -21.25
N ARG A 207 4.60 6.96 -20.62
CA ARG A 207 4.70 7.33 -19.19
C ARG A 207 4.09 8.69 -18.89
N GLN A 208 4.43 9.72 -19.69
CA GLN A 208 3.85 11.06 -19.54
C GLN A 208 2.33 11.04 -19.69
N LYS A 209 1.83 10.40 -20.75
CA LYS A 209 0.40 10.33 -21.04
C LYS A 209 -0.37 9.48 -20.04
N SER A 210 0.26 8.44 -19.49
CA SER A 210 -0.27 7.65 -18.39
C SER A 210 -0.44 8.49 -17.13
N ALA A 211 0.54 9.34 -16.80
CA ALA A 211 0.46 10.23 -15.65
C ALA A 211 -0.69 11.26 -15.78
N GLU A 212 -0.88 11.81 -16.98
CA GLU A 212 -2.03 12.66 -17.33
C GLU A 212 -3.35 11.91 -17.16
N LEU A 213 -3.45 10.71 -17.73
CA LEU A 213 -4.67 9.88 -17.69
C LEU A 213 -5.05 9.50 -16.25
N ILE A 214 -4.09 9.00 -15.46
CA ILE A 214 -4.28 8.68 -14.04
C ILE A 214 -4.79 9.90 -13.27
N THR A 215 -4.21 11.08 -13.51
CA THR A 215 -4.63 12.32 -12.85
C THR A 215 -6.06 12.71 -13.21
N ASN A 216 -6.48 12.50 -14.46
CA ASN A 216 -7.88 12.72 -14.87
C ASN A 216 -8.83 11.80 -14.10
N TYR A 217 -8.52 10.50 -14.00
CA TYR A 217 -9.32 9.56 -13.21
C TYR A 217 -9.36 9.92 -11.72
N ILE A 218 -8.25 10.36 -11.13
CA ILE A 218 -8.24 10.88 -9.76
C ILE A 218 -9.20 12.07 -9.63
N ASN A 219 -9.15 13.03 -10.55
CA ASN A 219 -10.02 14.21 -10.55
C ASN A 219 -11.50 13.85 -10.73
N ASP A 220 -11.82 12.82 -11.52
CA ASP A 220 -13.18 12.32 -11.68
C ASP A 220 -13.72 11.74 -10.37
N TYR A 221 -12.92 10.93 -9.65
CA TYR A 221 -13.30 10.43 -8.32
C TYR A 221 -13.45 11.56 -7.30
N LEU A 222 -12.51 12.52 -7.28
CA LEU A 222 -12.60 13.67 -6.40
C LEU A 222 -13.85 14.50 -6.70
N SER A 223 -14.18 14.73 -7.96
CA SER A 223 -15.39 15.47 -8.34
C SER A 223 -16.67 14.72 -7.99
N LYS A 224 -16.69 13.40 -8.19
CA LYS A 224 -17.85 12.54 -7.90
C LYS A 224 -18.11 12.37 -6.40
N TYR A 225 -17.04 12.33 -5.58
CA TYR A 225 -17.14 11.88 -4.19
C TYR A 225 -16.72 12.88 -3.13
N ALA A 226 -15.97 13.94 -3.44
CA ALA A 226 -15.48 14.85 -2.41
C ALA A 226 -16.62 15.65 -1.76
N ASN A 227 -17.64 16.13 -2.49
CA ASN A 227 -18.86 16.79 -1.96
C ASN A 227 -18.65 17.71 -0.72
N GLY A 228 -17.58 18.51 -0.70
CA GLY A 228 -17.25 19.41 0.42
C GLY A 228 -16.41 18.80 1.56
N THR A 229 -16.06 17.52 1.47
CA THR A 229 -15.11 16.78 2.31
C THR A 229 -13.80 16.49 1.57
N THR A 230 -12.74 16.13 2.30
CA THR A 230 -11.48 15.67 1.71
C THR A 230 -11.54 14.17 1.48
N LEU A 231 -11.27 13.72 0.25
CA LEU A 231 -10.99 12.32 -0.06
C LEU A 231 -9.48 12.17 -0.24
N PRO A 232 -8.75 11.63 0.75
CA PRO A 232 -7.36 11.27 0.61
C PRO A 232 -7.14 10.36 -0.59
N VAL A 233 -6.12 10.66 -1.38
CA VAL A 233 -5.68 9.89 -2.54
C VAL A 233 -4.29 9.36 -2.24
N ILE A 234 -4.10 8.07 -2.47
CA ILE A 234 -2.82 7.37 -2.34
C ILE A 234 -2.59 6.64 -3.65
N LEU A 235 -1.47 6.91 -4.30
CA LEU A 235 -1.08 6.32 -5.57
C LEU A 235 0.28 5.65 -5.41
N THR A 236 0.31 4.35 -5.59
CA THR A 236 1.52 3.53 -5.52
C THR A 236 1.89 2.96 -6.87
N GLY A 237 3.13 2.53 -7.02
CA GLY A 237 3.55 1.82 -8.21
C GLY A 237 5.05 1.80 -8.45
N ASP A 238 5.40 1.03 -9.46
CA ASP A 238 6.64 1.19 -10.22
C ASP A 238 6.34 2.13 -11.39
N PHE A 239 6.95 3.30 -11.39
CA PHE A 239 6.67 4.35 -12.36
C PHE A 239 7.65 4.33 -13.54
N ASN A 240 8.70 3.50 -13.50
CA ASN A 240 9.77 3.50 -14.51
C ASN A 240 10.29 4.90 -14.88
N SER A 241 10.19 5.85 -13.94
CA SER A 241 10.47 7.27 -14.14
C SER A 241 11.23 7.77 -12.93
N GLU A 242 12.49 8.12 -13.10
CA GLU A 242 13.32 8.67 -12.03
C GLU A 242 12.78 10.05 -11.58
N PRO A 243 13.25 10.62 -10.45
CA PRO A 243 12.81 11.94 -10.03
C PRO A 243 13.01 13.06 -11.06
N THR A 244 13.90 12.87 -12.03
CA THR A 244 14.13 13.78 -13.17
C THR A 244 13.28 13.47 -14.40
N GLY A 245 12.57 12.35 -14.41
CA GLY A 245 11.76 11.84 -15.52
C GLY A 245 10.36 12.44 -15.60
N GLU A 246 9.75 12.29 -16.76
CA GLU A 246 8.49 12.95 -17.12
C GLU A 246 7.31 12.61 -16.19
N ALA A 247 7.07 11.32 -15.92
CA ALA A 247 5.92 10.92 -15.10
C ALA A 247 6.07 11.35 -13.64
N TYR A 248 7.27 11.21 -13.05
CA TYR A 248 7.52 11.71 -11.69
C TYR A 248 7.30 13.21 -11.60
N GLN A 249 7.88 13.97 -12.54
CA GLN A 249 7.74 15.43 -12.56
C GLN A 249 6.29 15.84 -12.72
N TYR A 250 5.50 15.12 -13.53
CA TYR A 250 4.07 15.37 -13.66
C TYR A 250 3.30 15.14 -12.36
N PHE A 251 3.52 14.00 -11.68
CA PHE A 251 2.84 13.71 -10.42
C PHE A 251 3.26 14.63 -9.28
N SER A 252 4.52 15.06 -9.24
CA SER A 252 5.04 15.89 -8.14
C SER A 252 4.70 17.38 -8.26
N ASN A 253 4.22 17.83 -9.42
CA ASN A 253 3.95 19.26 -9.69
C ASN A 253 2.50 19.51 -10.09
N PRO A 254 1.98 20.75 -9.97
CA PRO A 254 0.71 21.12 -10.59
C PRO A 254 0.71 20.77 -12.10
N PRO A 255 -0.40 20.24 -12.66
CA PRO A 255 -1.75 20.19 -12.08
C PRO A 255 -2.05 18.97 -11.20
N SER A 256 -1.10 18.05 -11.01
CA SER A 256 -1.32 16.89 -10.12
C SER A 256 -1.67 17.35 -8.70
N VAL A 257 -2.60 16.63 -8.08
CA VAL A 257 -3.05 16.85 -6.70
C VAL A 257 -2.25 16.05 -5.68
N VAL A 258 -1.48 15.05 -6.10
CA VAL A 258 -0.67 14.22 -5.19
C VAL A 258 0.76 14.72 -5.11
N ARG A 259 1.49 14.38 -4.05
CA ARG A 259 2.92 14.67 -3.89
C ARG A 259 3.64 13.43 -3.39
N ASP A 260 4.92 13.30 -3.73
CA ASP A 260 5.76 12.22 -3.20
C ASP A 260 5.77 12.32 -1.68
N ILE A 261 5.41 11.24 -1.00
CA ILE A 261 5.35 11.25 0.47
C ILE A 261 6.75 11.45 1.06
N ARG A 262 7.82 11.03 0.36
CA ARG A 262 9.19 11.20 0.82
C ARG A 262 9.51 12.67 1.07
N ASP A 263 9.11 13.54 0.14
CA ASP A 263 9.34 14.98 0.23
C ASP A 263 8.46 15.65 1.31
N SER A 264 7.46 14.92 1.82
CA SER A 264 6.56 15.37 2.89
C SER A 264 6.95 14.83 4.28
N VAL A 265 7.84 13.84 4.35
CA VAL A 265 8.36 13.25 5.59
C VAL A 265 9.73 13.88 5.90
N PRO A 266 9.97 14.41 7.11
CA PRO A 266 11.29 14.89 7.52
C PRO A 266 12.38 13.82 7.35
N GLU A 267 13.56 14.21 6.88
CA GLU A 267 14.67 13.28 6.55
C GLU A 267 15.10 12.43 7.75
N GLU A 268 15.01 12.96 8.97
CA GLU A 268 15.29 12.23 10.20
C GLU A 268 14.31 11.06 10.49
N LEU A 269 13.18 11.01 9.78
CA LEU A 269 12.19 9.93 9.83
C LEU A 269 12.28 8.99 8.61
N TRP A 270 13.32 9.14 7.77
CA TRP A 270 13.60 8.20 6.69
C TRP A 270 14.38 6.99 7.22
N TYR A 271 14.01 5.80 6.76
CA TYR A 271 14.69 4.55 7.14
C TYR A 271 15.09 3.69 5.93
N GLY A 272 16.24 3.03 6.04
CA GLY A 272 16.71 2.06 5.06
C GLY A 272 17.45 2.69 3.88
N ASN A 273 17.14 2.23 2.66
CA ASN A 273 17.84 2.60 1.44
C ASN A 273 17.29 3.90 0.82
N ASN A 274 17.97 4.39 -0.22
CA ASN A 274 17.51 5.55 -1.01
C ASN A 274 16.95 5.18 -2.39
N LEU A 275 17.48 4.10 -2.97
CA LEU A 275 17.24 3.65 -4.33
C LEU A 275 16.36 2.40 -4.26
N THR A 276 15.40 2.28 -5.16
CA THR A 276 14.37 1.24 -5.11
C THR A 276 14.66 0.11 -6.09
N PHE A 277 15.27 0.38 -7.23
CA PHE A 277 15.69 -0.64 -8.19
C PHE A 277 17.15 -1.08 -7.98
N THR A 278 17.38 -2.39 -8.01
CA THR A 278 18.69 -3.04 -7.78
C THR A 278 19.10 -4.01 -8.89
N GLY A 279 18.17 -4.47 -9.73
CA GLY A 279 18.47 -5.38 -10.85
C GLY A 279 19.10 -6.71 -10.43
N PHE A 280 18.83 -7.21 -9.22
CA PHE A 280 19.47 -8.39 -8.62
C PHE A 280 21.00 -8.35 -8.48
N SER A 281 21.64 -7.18 -8.61
CA SER A 281 23.10 -7.07 -8.54
C SER A 281 23.60 -6.46 -7.22
N SER A 282 24.77 -6.90 -6.76
CA SER A 282 25.49 -6.30 -5.62
C SER A 282 26.44 -5.18 -6.02
N ALA A 283 26.66 -5.00 -7.33
CA ALA A 283 27.57 -4.02 -7.90
C ALA A 283 26.88 -3.26 -9.04
N ASP A 284 26.86 -1.93 -8.95
CA ASP A 284 26.79 -0.94 -10.03
C ASP A 284 25.81 -1.18 -11.20
N GLY A 285 24.66 -1.81 -10.97
CA GLY A 285 23.51 -1.63 -11.86
C GLY A 285 23.05 -0.17 -11.81
N PRO A 286 22.29 0.34 -12.80
CA PRO A 286 21.72 1.68 -12.69
C PRO A 286 20.75 1.67 -11.52
N SER A 287 21.23 2.09 -10.36
CA SER A 287 20.47 2.10 -9.13
C SER A 287 19.56 3.30 -9.20
N LYS A 288 18.28 3.05 -9.40
CA LYS A 288 17.28 4.08 -9.65
C LYS A 288 16.29 4.14 -8.49
N ARG A 289 15.69 5.30 -8.31
CA ARG A 289 14.46 5.44 -7.53
C ARG A 289 13.32 5.58 -8.52
N ILE A 290 12.54 4.53 -8.70
CA ILE A 290 11.43 4.47 -9.66
C ILE A 290 10.13 3.95 -9.03
N ASP A 291 10.19 3.48 -7.79
CA ASP A 291 9.04 3.05 -7.01
C ASP A 291 8.66 4.16 -6.02
N PHE A 292 7.39 4.58 -6.03
CA PHE A 292 6.94 5.72 -5.26
C PHE A 292 5.60 5.48 -4.58
N ILE A 293 5.41 6.21 -3.48
CA ILE A 293 4.10 6.43 -2.88
C ILE A 293 3.84 7.93 -3.02
N PHE A 294 2.77 8.26 -3.75
CA PHE A 294 2.25 9.62 -3.84
C PHE A 294 1.00 9.74 -3.00
N ALA A 295 0.82 10.88 -2.32
CA ALA A 295 -0.40 11.13 -1.55
C ALA A 295 -0.89 12.58 -1.66
N GLY A 296 -2.20 12.78 -1.50
CA GLY A 296 -2.86 14.08 -1.55
C GLY A 296 -4.36 13.96 -1.29
N PRO A 297 -5.21 14.87 -1.80
CA PRO A 297 -4.87 16.08 -2.55
C PRO A 297 -4.14 17.15 -1.72
N TRP A 298 -3.20 17.84 -2.34
CA TRP A 298 -2.53 19.04 -1.83
C TRP A 298 -3.18 20.31 -2.41
N LYS A 299 -3.83 21.13 -1.56
CA LYS A 299 -4.48 22.39 -1.94
C LYS A 299 -3.87 23.56 -1.18
N ASN A 300 -3.24 24.50 -1.89
CA ASN A 300 -2.77 25.79 -1.34
C ASN A 300 -2.14 25.66 0.07
N SER A 301 -1.20 24.72 0.22
CA SER A 301 -0.47 24.36 1.46
C SER A 301 -1.21 23.51 2.49
N THR A 302 -2.41 22.99 2.19
CA THR A 302 -3.16 22.06 3.03
C THR A 302 -3.37 20.73 2.33
N SER A 303 -3.02 19.63 2.98
CA SER A 303 -3.21 18.27 2.45
C SER A 303 -4.46 17.63 3.05
N ALA A 304 -5.12 16.77 2.28
CA ALA A 304 -6.13 15.83 2.81
C ALA A 304 -5.50 14.77 3.72
N VAL A 305 -4.19 14.53 3.56
CA VAL A 305 -3.38 13.76 4.51
C VAL A 305 -3.00 14.70 5.66
N THR A 306 -3.42 14.33 6.87
CA THR A 306 -3.28 15.16 8.07
C THR A 306 -1.89 15.09 8.70
N ALA A 307 -1.17 13.98 8.51
CA ALA A 307 0.23 13.85 8.90
C ALA A 307 0.99 12.83 8.05
N TYR A 308 2.28 13.06 7.86
CA TYR A 308 3.24 12.12 7.29
C TYR A 308 4.19 11.69 8.41
N ARG A 309 4.18 10.40 8.75
CA ARG A 309 4.78 9.86 9.98
C ARG A 309 6.08 9.09 9.74
N GLY A 310 6.27 8.53 8.54
CA GLY A 310 7.48 7.79 8.21
C GLY A 310 7.57 7.43 6.74
N TYR A 311 8.81 7.24 6.27
CA TYR A 311 9.14 6.78 4.93
C TYR A 311 10.29 5.78 5.01
N ALA A 312 10.18 4.65 4.33
CA ALA A 312 11.25 3.68 4.28
C ALA A 312 11.42 3.07 2.88
N VAL A 313 12.67 2.77 2.52
CA VAL A 313 12.98 1.84 1.41
C VAL A 313 13.66 0.62 2.01
N LEU A 314 12.98 -0.51 1.99
CA LEU A 314 13.42 -1.72 2.68
C LEU A 314 14.66 -2.34 2.02
N ALA A 315 15.36 -3.21 2.73
CA ALA A 315 16.38 -4.05 2.12
C ALA A 315 15.69 -5.20 1.37
N ASN A 316 16.17 -5.53 0.17
CA ASN A 316 15.65 -6.63 -0.64
C ASN A 316 16.61 -7.82 -0.73
N LYS A 317 17.79 -7.75 -0.10
CA LYS A 317 18.80 -8.81 -0.03
C LYS A 317 19.14 -9.11 1.43
N PHE A 318 19.34 -10.38 1.76
CA PHE A 318 19.60 -10.86 3.12
C PHE A 318 20.93 -11.61 3.22
N ASP A 319 21.30 -12.02 4.44
CA ASP A 319 22.61 -12.63 4.76
C ASP A 319 22.90 -13.94 4.00
N ASP A 320 21.87 -14.62 3.53
CA ASP A 320 21.97 -15.80 2.67
C ASP A 320 22.28 -15.47 1.19
N GLY A 321 22.40 -14.18 0.88
CA GLY A 321 22.67 -13.67 -0.46
C GLY A 321 21.45 -13.59 -1.38
N VAL A 322 20.28 -14.04 -0.93
CA VAL A 322 19.06 -14.10 -1.75
C VAL A 322 18.40 -12.74 -1.80
N TYR A 323 18.02 -12.33 -3.01
CA TYR A 323 17.13 -11.20 -3.24
C TYR A 323 15.67 -11.63 -3.25
N ILE A 324 14.79 -10.89 -2.59
CA ILE A 324 13.33 -11.12 -2.66
C ILE A 324 12.76 -10.67 -4.02
N SER A 325 13.34 -9.60 -4.57
CA SER A 325 12.99 -8.98 -5.86
C SER A 325 14.17 -8.12 -6.32
N ASP A 326 14.21 -7.76 -7.60
CA ASP A 326 15.13 -6.74 -8.12
C ASP A 326 14.74 -5.33 -7.68
N HIS A 327 13.55 -5.16 -7.12
CA HIS A 327 13.14 -3.92 -6.44
C HIS A 327 13.17 -4.07 -4.91
N ARG A 328 13.21 -2.94 -4.24
CA ARG A 328 13.01 -2.78 -2.80
C ARG A 328 11.63 -2.22 -2.55
N ALA A 329 10.90 -2.79 -1.60
CA ALA A 329 9.63 -2.23 -1.16
C ALA A 329 9.82 -0.82 -0.60
N VAL A 330 8.85 0.04 -0.88
CA VAL A 330 8.73 1.37 -0.28
C VAL A 330 7.56 1.34 0.69
N VAL A 331 7.77 1.88 1.89
CA VAL A 331 6.79 1.96 2.97
C VAL A 331 6.54 3.41 3.34
N GLY A 332 5.27 3.77 3.51
CA GLY A 332 4.84 5.08 3.99
C GLY A 332 3.85 4.95 5.13
N ASP A 333 4.08 5.68 6.22
CA ASP A 333 3.13 5.81 7.32
C ASP A 333 2.52 7.22 7.29
N LEU A 334 1.19 7.30 7.25
CA LEU A 334 0.45 8.57 7.12
C LEU A 334 -0.86 8.55 7.92
N GLU A 335 -1.44 9.71 8.14
CA GLU A 335 -2.72 9.87 8.86
C GLU A 335 -3.73 10.61 8.00
N VAL A 336 -4.97 10.13 7.96
CA VAL A 336 -6.09 10.76 7.23
C VAL A 336 -7.31 11.04 8.10
#